data_AF-A0A6P6V8Y2-F1
#
_entry.id   AF-A0A6P6V8Y2-F1
#
_cell.length_a   1.000
_cell.length_b   1.000
_cell.length_c   1.000
_cell.angle_alpha   90.00
_cell.angle_beta   90.00
_cell.angle_gamma   90.00
#
_symmetry.space_group_name_H-M   'P 1'
#
loop_
_entity.id
_entity.type
_entity.pdbx_description
1 polymer ?
#
loop_
_entity_poly.entity_id
_entity_poly.type
_entity_poly.pdbx_seq_one_letter_code
_entity_poly.pdbx_strand_id
1 'polypeptide(L)'
;MAPDKSFMNFGSKGDPCNAKCDLKKMKRKESNRLSAQRSRNKKHQQLEELLRQVNLLKEENQSYSDRINGTNQMYQNMASQNKVLRAQFDELSDRLRSMNDVIHIASEVNGVAIDTQEIPDTSHKPWQLPFPAQPMLQDPFLPQPLQQDSFLPQPLPLLQDPWHLSCVNQPIAASADYFLD
;
A
#
# COMPACT_ATOMS: atom_id res chain seq x y z
N MET A 1 31.67 55.11 -36.31
CA MET A 1 30.44 55.52 -37.01
C MET A 1 30.27 54.57 -38.19
N ALA A 2 29.40 53.56 -38.09
CA ALA A 2 29.07 52.65 -39.19
C ALA A 2 27.57 52.83 -39.51
N PRO A 3 27.18 52.92 -40.79
CA PRO A 3 25.83 53.37 -41.13
C PRO A 3 24.78 52.26 -40.98
N ASP A 4 23.61 52.75 -40.60
CA ASP A 4 22.32 52.10 -40.41
C ASP A 4 21.91 51.23 -41.61
N LYS A 5 21.58 49.95 -41.36
CA LYS A 5 21.02 49.04 -42.37
C LYS A 5 19.53 49.36 -42.50
N SER A 6 19.23 50.33 -43.36
CA SER A 6 17.89 50.61 -43.84
C SER A 6 17.20 49.33 -44.30
N PHE A 7 16.19 48.90 -43.56
CA PHE A 7 15.25 47.86 -43.95
C PHE A 7 14.51 48.36 -45.20
N MET A 8 14.99 47.95 -46.37
CA MET A 8 14.37 48.22 -47.67
C MET A 8 13.01 47.52 -47.70
N ASN A 9 11.98 48.25 -47.27
CA ASN A 9 10.59 47.85 -47.40
C ASN A 9 10.14 48.23 -48.82
N PHE A 10 10.52 47.41 -49.81
CA PHE A 10 9.98 47.53 -51.16
C PHE A 10 8.53 47.06 -51.14
N GLY A 11 7.62 48.04 -50.99
CA GLY A 11 6.19 47.88 -51.23
C GLY A 11 5.96 47.48 -52.68
N SER A 12 5.99 46.17 -52.93
CA SER A 12 5.64 45.59 -54.23
C SER A 12 4.14 45.73 -54.43
N LYS A 13 3.78 46.47 -55.48
CA LYS A 13 2.41 46.70 -55.98
C LYS A 13 1.58 45.40 -55.90
N GLY A 14 0.39 45.53 -55.33
CA GLY A 14 -0.53 44.45 -54.99
C GLY A 14 -0.85 43.52 -56.16
N ASP A 15 -0.07 42.44 -56.25
CA ASP A 15 -0.42 41.25 -56.98
C ASP A 15 -1.51 40.50 -56.16
N PRO A 16 -2.69 40.19 -56.71
CA PRO A 16 -3.81 39.60 -55.94
C PRO A 16 -3.48 38.25 -55.28
N CYS A 17 -2.42 37.59 -55.73
CA CYS A 17 -1.83 36.41 -55.09
C CYS A 17 -1.15 36.75 -53.75
N ASN A 18 -0.49 37.91 -53.62
CA ASN A 18 0.25 38.31 -52.42
C ASN A 18 -0.71 38.65 -51.25
N ALA A 19 -1.78 39.39 -51.52
CA ALA A 19 -2.80 39.72 -50.51
C ALA A 19 -3.52 38.46 -49.96
N LYS A 20 -3.82 37.48 -50.82
CA LYS A 20 -4.38 36.18 -50.40
C LYS A 20 -3.39 35.36 -49.58
N CYS A 21 -2.10 35.36 -49.97
CA CYS A 21 -1.03 34.71 -49.23
C CYS A 21 -0.84 35.33 -47.84
N ASP A 22 -0.90 36.65 -47.71
CA ASP A 22 -0.74 37.33 -46.43
C ASP A 22 -1.94 37.11 -45.50
N LEU A 23 -3.16 37.11 -46.02
CA LEU A 23 -4.34 36.70 -45.25
C LEU A 23 -4.21 35.25 -44.74
N LYS A 24 -3.71 34.33 -45.58
CA LYS A 24 -3.46 32.93 -45.19
C LYS A 24 -2.39 32.83 -44.09
N LYS A 25 -1.31 33.62 -44.17
CA LYS A 25 -0.27 33.70 -43.13
C LYS A 25 -0.86 34.21 -41.81
N MET A 26 -1.67 35.27 -41.84
CA MET A 26 -2.32 35.82 -40.64
C MET A 26 -3.27 34.81 -40.00
N LYS A 27 -4.10 34.12 -40.79
CA LYS A 27 -4.96 33.03 -40.29
C LYS A 27 -4.16 31.88 -39.68
N ARG A 28 -3.00 31.52 -40.25
CA ARG A 28 -2.11 30.49 -39.68
C ARG A 28 -1.49 30.93 -38.35
N LYS A 29 -1.07 32.20 -38.24
CA LYS A 29 -0.56 32.75 -36.97
C LYS A 29 -1.63 32.70 -35.89
N GLU A 30 -2.85 33.11 -36.22
CA GLU A 30 -3.98 33.05 -35.28
C GLU A 30 -4.33 31.62 -34.88
N SER A 31 -4.45 30.72 -35.87
CA SER A 31 -4.74 29.30 -35.61
C SER A 31 -3.65 28.62 -34.78
N ASN A 32 -2.37 28.90 -35.05
CA ASN A 32 -1.25 28.35 -34.28
C ASN A 32 -1.20 28.94 -32.86
N ARG A 33 -1.47 30.24 -32.71
CA ARG A 33 -1.60 30.88 -31.40
C ARG A 33 -2.67 30.19 -30.56
N LEU A 34 -3.86 30.01 -31.13
CA LEU A 34 -4.97 29.35 -30.46
C LEU A 34 -4.68 27.86 -30.19
N SER A 35 -4.01 27.15 -31.10
CA SER A 35 -3.68 25.73 -30.90
C SER A 35 -2.61 25.53 -29.83
N ALA A 36 -1.59 26.39 -29.78
CA ALA A 36 -0.58 26.40 -28.72
C ALA A 36 -1.21 26.71 -27.36
N GLN A 37 -2.13 27.68 -27.30
CA GLN A 37 -2.88 27.98 -26.08
C GLN A 37 -3.73 26.79 -25.63
N ARG A 38 -4.50 26.16 -26.52
CA ARG A 38 -5.30 24.96 -26.21
C ARG A 38 -4.43 23.81 -25.73
N SER A 39 -3.27 23.60 -26.35
CA SER A 39 -2.32 22.56 -25.93
C SER A 39 -1.80 22.81 -24.51
N ARG A 40 -1.41 24.07 -24.20
CA ARG A 40 -0.99 24.47 -22.85
C ARG A 40 -2.10 24.27 -21.82
N ASN A 41 -3.31 24.72 -22.13
CA ASN A 41 -4.47 24.56 -21.24
C ASN A 41 -4.80 23.08 -21.01
N LYS A 42 -4.75 22.25 -22.05
CA LYS A 42 -4.99 20.81 -21.92
C LYS A 42 -3.95 20.16 -20.99
N LYS A 43 -2.66 20.49 -21.15
CA LYS A 43 -1.60 20.00 -20.25
C LYS A 43 -1.82 20.48 -18.80
N HIS A 44 -2.18 21.74 -18.62
CA HIS A 44 -2.48 22.28 -17.29
C HIS A 44 -3.66 21.54 -16.63
N GLN A 45 -4.76 21.33 -17.35
CA GLN A 45 -5.90 20.56 -16.85
C GLN A 45 -5.51 19.11 -16.48
N GLN A 46 -4.66 18.46 -17.27
CA GLN A 46 -4.16 17.13 -16.96
C GLN A 46 -3.30 17.11 -15.68
N LEU A 47 -2.47 18.13 -15.46
CA LEU A 47 -1.68 18.27 -14.24
C LEU A 47 -2.56 18.50 -13.01
N GLU A 48 -3.55 19.39 -13.11
CA GLU A 48 -4.50 19.65 -12.03
C GLU A 48 -5.29 18.39 -11.66
N GLU A 49 -5.73 17.62 -12.66
CA GLU A 49 -6.45 16.36 -12.42
C GLU A 49 -5.54 15.31 -11.76
N LEU A 50 -4.28 15.19 -12.17
CA LEU A 50 -3.32 14.30 -11.51
C LEU A 50 -3.06 14.74 -10.06
N LEU A 51 -2.91 16.03 -9.81
CA LEU A 51 -2.71 16.57 -8.45
C LEU A 51 -3.93 16.27 -7.56
N ARG A 52 -5.14 16.45 -8.10
CA ARG A 52 -6.38 16.09 -7.42
C ARG A 52 -6.42 14.60 -7.07
N GLN A 53 -6.05 13.72 -8.00
CA GLN A 53 -6.00 12.28 -7.76
C GLN A 53 -4.97 11.91 -6.69
N VAL A 54 -3.77 12.52 -6.71
CA VAL A 54 -2.74 12.30 -5.68
C VAL A 54 -3.25 12.71 -4.30
N ASN A 55 -3.91 13.86 -4.19
CA ASN A 55 -4.46 14.33 -2.92
C ASN A 55 -5.56 13.39 -2.40
N LEU A 56 -6.47 12.97 -3.28
CA LEU A 56 -7.51 12.00 -2.92
C LEU A 56 -6.91 10.68 -2.42
N LEU A 57 -5.96 10.10 -3.17
CA LEU A 57 -5.30 8.86 -2.78
C LEU A 57 -4.54 9.00 -1.47
N LYS A 58 -3.96 10.17 -1.20
CA LYS A 58 -3.28 10.45 0.07
C LYS A 58 -4.27 10.48 1.24
N GLU A 59 -5.41 11.13 1.08
CA GLU A 59 -6.49 11.16 2.07
C GLU A 59 -7.07 9.76 2.32
N GLU A 60 -7.33 8.99 1.26
CA GLU A 60 -7.80 7.62 1.37
C GLU A 60 -6.78 6.71 2.08
N ASN A 61 -5.50 6.83 1.74
CA ASN A 61 -4.43 6.07 2.39
C ASN A 61 -4.34 6.40 3.89
N GLN A 62 -4.44 7.68 4.26
CA GLN A 62 -4.48 8.08 5.67
C GLN A 62 -5.70 7.46 6.39
N SER A 63 -6.88 7.52 5.78
CA SER A 63 -8.10 6.91 6.32
C SER A 63 -7.95 5.38 6.51
N TYR A 64 -7.36 4.68 5.54
CA TYR A 64 -7.07 3.25 5.68
C TYR A 64 -6.08 2.98 6.80
N SER A 65 -5.02 3.78 6.92
CA SER A 65 -4.03 3.66 7.99
C SER A 65 -4.66 3.82 9.37
N ASP A 66 -5.51 4.84 9.55
CA ASP A 66 -6.19 5.09 10.81
C ASP A 66 -7.14 3.93 11.19
N ARG A 67 -7.86 3.38 10.22
CA ARG A 67 -8.73 2.20 10.42
C ARG A 67 -7.94 0.94 10.80
N ILE A 68 -6.81 0.70 10.15
CA ILE A 68 -5.90 -0.41 10.47
C ILE A 68 -5.38 -0.25 11.90
N ASN A 69 -4.91 0.94 12.25
CA ASN A 69 -4.40 1.24 13.58
C ASN A 69 -5.49 1.04 14.67
N GLY A 70 -6.71 1.53 14.44
CA GLY A 70 -7.83 1.33 15.35
C GLY A 70 -8.18 -0.16 15.54
N THR A 71 -8.20 -0.93 14.45
CA THR A 71 -8.46 -2.38 14.50
C THR A 71 -7.34 -3.13 15.23
N ASN A 72 -6.08 -2.74 14.98
CA ASN A 72 -4.92 -3.31 15.66
C ASN A 72 -4.94 -3.05 17.18
N GLN A 73 -5.31 -1.84 17.61
CA GLN A 73 -5.48 -1.53 19.04
C GLN A 73 -6.57 -2.39 19.68
N MET A 74 -7.71 -2.56 19.00
CA MET A 74 -8.80 -3.40 19.49
C MET A 74 -8.38 -4.88 19.57
N TYR A 75 -7.66 -5.38 18.56
CA TYR A 75 -7.08 -6.72 18.58
C TYR A 75 -6.11 -6.91 19.76
N GLN A 76 -5.21 -5.95 19.99
CA GLN A 76 -4.27 -6.02 21.12
C GLN A 76 -4.99 -6.06 22.47
N ASN A 77 -6.06 -5.27 22.63
CA ASN A 77 -6.90 -5.31 23.82
C ASN A 77 -7.55 -6.69 24.00
N MET A 78 -8.21 -7.22 22.96
CA MET A 78 -8.82 -8.55 23.00
C MET A 78 -7.78 -9.66 23.28
N ALA A 79 -6.60 -9.58 22.68
CA ALA A 79 -5.51 -10.52 22.92
C ALA A 79 -5.02 -10.46 24.38
N SER A 80 -4.95 -9.27 24.97
CA SER A 80 -4.60 -9.10 26.39
C SER A 80 -5.66 -9.72 27.32
N GLN A 81 -6.94 -9.49 27.03
CA GLN A 81 -8.06 -10.08 27.78
C GLN A 81 -8.05 -11.61 27.66
N ASN A 82 -7.79 -12.14 26.45
CA ASN A 82 -7.68 -13.58 26.24
C ASN A 82 -6.52 -14.19 27.03
N LYS A 83 -5.38 -13.50 27.13
CA LYS A 83 -4.25 -13.93 27.99
C LYS A 83 -4.64 -14.00 29.47
N VAL A 84 -5.38 -13.01 29.97
CA VAL A 84 -5.88 -13.01 31.35
C VAL A 84 -6.82 -14.20 31.58
N LEU A 85 -7.78 -14.42 30.68
CA LEU A 85 -8.70 -15.55 30.78
C LEU A 85 -7.98 -16.91 30.74
N ARG A 86 -6.94 -17.05 29.91
CA ARG A 86 -6.10 -18.26 29.87
C ARG A 86 -5.36 -18.46 31.19
N ALA A 87 -4.73 -17.43 31.73
CA ALA A 87 -4.04 -17.53 33.02
C ALA A 87 -5.00 -17.91 34.17
N GLN A 88 -6.21 -17.36 34.18
CA GLN A 88 -7.25 -17.73 35.15
C GLN A 88 -7.72 -19.17 34.98
N PHE A 89 -7.87 -19.64 33.74
CA PHE A 89 -8.21 -21.03 33.45
C PHE A 89 -7.11 -21.98 33.96
N ASP A 90 -5.84 -21.64 33.72
CA ASP A 90 -4.69 -22.42 34.16
C ASP A 90 -4.64 -22.50 35.70
N GLU A 91 -4.82 -21.37 36.39
CA GLU A 91 -4.88 -21.30 37.86
C GLU A 91 -6.01 -22.18 38.43
N LEU A 92 -7.21 -22.11 37.86
CA LEU A 92 -8.34 -22.93 38.29
C LEU A 92 -8.10 -24.41 38.02
N SER A 93 -7.48 -24.75 36.89
CA SER A 93 -7.14 -26.13 36.52
C SER A 93 -6.08 -26.71 37.46
N ASP A 94 -5.06 -25.93 37.80
CA ASP A 94 -4.03 -26.31 38.77
C ASP A 94 -4.60 -26.50 40.17
N ARG A 95 -5.51 -25.62 40.60
CA ARG A 95 -6.21 -25.78 41.88
C ARG A 95 -7.06 -27.04 41.93
N LEU A 96 -7.76 -27.35 40.84
CA LEU A 96 -8.56 -28.58 40.74
C LEU A 96 -7.66 -29.82 40.78
N ARG A 97 -6.55 -29.84 40.04
CA ARG A 97 -5.55 -30.91 40.08
C ARG A 97 -5.02 -31.13 41.50
N SER A 98 -4.60 -30.05 42.17
CA SER A 98 -4.15 -30.13 43.56
C SER A 98 -5.21 -30.69 44.53
N MET A 99 -6.49 -30.33 44.33
CA MET A 99 -7.58 -30.91 45.13
C MET A 99 -7.79 -32.40 44.82
N ASN A 100 -7.75 -32.78 43.55
CA ASN A 100 -7.84 -34.18 43.13
C ASN A 100 -6.68 -35.00 43.71
N ASP A 101 -5.45 -34.47 43.74
CA ASP A 101 -4.29 -35.12 44.34
C ASP A 101 -4.48 -35.37 45.84
N VAL A 102 -5.02 -34.38 46.58
CA VAL A 102 -5.34 -34.53 48.00
C VAL A 102 -6.40 -35.60 48.23
N ILE A 103 -7.42 -35.66 47.36
CA ILE A 103 -8.46 -36.71 47.40
C ILE A 103 -7.81 -38.07 47.13
N HIS A 104 -6.94 -38.17 46.13
CA HIS A 104 -6.24 -39.40 45.78
C HIS A 104 -5.42 -39.94 46.97
N ILE A 105 -4.65 -39.07 47.64
CA ILE A 105 -3.89 -39.41 48.84
C ILE A 105 -4.83 -39.89 49.96
N ALA A 106 -5.94 -39.19 50.20
CA ALA A 106 -6.91 -39.58 51.22
C ALA A 106 -7.58 -40.93 50.90
N SER A 107 -7.90 -41.19 49.63
CA SER A 107 -8.45 -42.48 49.19
C SER A 107 -7.48 -43.64 49.36
N GLU A 108 -6.19 -43.45 49.09
CA GLU A 108 -5.16 -44.46 49.30
C GLU A 108 -5.05 -44.85 50.78
N VAL A 109 -5.12 -43.87 51.68
CA VAL A 109 -5.09 -44.10 53.13
C VAL A 109 -6.35 -44.82 53.62
N ASN A 110 -7.51 -44.50 53.06
CA ASN A 110 -8.79 -45.09 53.46
C ASN A 110 -9.18 -46.37 52.70
N GLY A 111 -8.44 -46.78 51.67
CA GLY A 111 -8.72 -47.96 50.84
C GLY A 111 -9.97 -47.82 49.95
N VAL A 112 -10.42 -46.59 49.65
CA VAL A 112 -11.63 -46.33 48.84
C VAL A 112 -11.23 -45.65 47.54
N ALA A 113 -11.26 -46.34 46.40
CA ALA A 113 -10.91 -45.75 45.11
C ALA A 113 -11.94 -44.67 44.67
N ILE A 114 -11.48 -43.43 44.49
CA ILE A 114 -12.30 -42.32 43.97
C ILE A 114 -11.76 -41.96 42.59
N ASP A 115 -12.62 -42.07 41.57
CA ASP A 115 -12.30 -41.67 40.19
C ASP A 115 -12.56 -40.16 40.02
N THR A 116 -11.50 -39.36 39.98
CA THR A 116 -11.59 -37.91 39.73
C THR A 116 -11.38 -37.64 38.24
N GLN A 117 -12.37 -37.03 37.58
CA GLN A 117 -12.26 -36.60 36.18
C GLN A 117 -11.20 -35.49 36.04
N GLU A 118 -10.17 -35.73 35.23
CA GLU A 118 -9.23 -34.70 34.79
C GLU A 118 -9.85 -33.80 33.71
N ILE A 119 -9.59 -32.50 33.80
CA ILE A 119 -9.89 -31.57 32.70
C ILE A 119 -8.89 -31.87 31.57
N PRO A 120 -9.34 -32.23 30.35
CA PRO A 120 -8.43 -32.44 29.22
C PRO A 120 -7.63 -31.17 28.91
N ASP A 121 -6.33 -31.33 28.62
CA ASP A 121 -5.35 -30.26 28.30
C ASP A 121 -5.58 -29.60 26.92
N THR A 122 -6.84 -29.56 26.46
CA THR A 122 -7.22 -29.08 25.13
C THR A 122 -7.40 -27.56 25.05
N SER A 123 -7.35 -26.87 26.19
CA SER A 123 -7.65 -25.43 26.31
C SER A 123 -6.58 -24.53 25.66
N HIS A 124 -5.34 -25.00 25.56
CA HIS A 124 -4.25 -24.20 25.04
C HIS A 124 -4.31 -24.00 23.52
N LYS A 125 -5.09 -24.83 22.80
CA LYS A 125 -5.24 -24.75 21.33
C LYS A 125 -6.64 -25.19 20.86
N PRO A 126 -7.72 -24.44 21.18
CA PRO A 126 -9.09 -24.82 20.82
C PRO A 126 -9.33 -24.91 19.31
N TRP A 127 -8.46 -24.31 18.50
CA TRP A 127 -8.54 -24.32 17.03
C TRP A 127 -7.59 -25.33 16.37
N GLN A 128 -6.87 -26.15 17.13
CA GLN A 128 -6.20 -27.31 16.55
C GLN A 128 -7.24 -28.41 16.36
N LEU A 129 -7.64 -28.62 15.10
CA LEU A 129 -8.47 -29.75 14.71
C LEU A 129 -7.76 -31.05 15.14
N PRO A 130 -8.44 -32.01 15.78
CA PRO A 130 -7.84 -33.26 16.28
C PRO A 130 -7.29 -34.20 15.19
N PHE A 131 -7.34 -33.79 13.92
CA PHE A 131 -6.97 -34.63 12.80
C PHE A 131 -5.54 -34.33 12.37
N PRO A 132 -4.61 -35.31 12.35
CA PRO A 132 -3.43 -35.17 11.52
C PRO A 132 -3.93 -34.95 10.10
N ALA A 133 -3.33 -34.00 9.38
CA ALA A 133 -3.62 -33.79 7.97
C ALA A 133 -3.43 -35.15 7.28
N GLN A 134 -4.55 -35.83 6.99
CA GLN A 134 -4.53 -36.99 6.13
C GLN A 134 -3.86 -36.51 4.85
N PRO A 135 -2.91 -37.25 4.27
CA PRO A 135 -2.33 -36.85 3.00
C PRO A 135 -3.45 -36.84 1.97
N MET A 136 -4.07 -35.69 1.81
CA MET A 136 -4.97 -35.39 0.72
C MET A 136 -4.08 -35.51 -0.51
N LEU A 137 -4.46 -36.42 -1.40
CA LEU A 137 -3.89 -36.65 -2.72
C LEU A 137 -3.27 -35.35 -3.23
N GLN A 138 -1.93 -35.30 -3.27
CA GLN A 138 -1.18 -34.08 -3.59
C GLN A 138 -1.65 -33.55 -4.94
N ASP A 139 -2.44 -32.47 -4.92
CA ASP A 139 -2.70 -31.66 -6.10
C ASP A 139 -1.39 -30.92 -6.42
N PRO A 140 -0.74 -31.18 -7.57
CA PRO A 140 0.55 -30.57 -7.90
C PRO A 140 0.52 -29.05 -8.04
N PHE A 141 -0.67 -28.43 -8.04
CA PHE A 141 -0.84 -27.01 -8.33
C PHE A 141 -1.42 -26.16 -7.20
N LEU A 142 -1.60 -26.70 -5.99
CA LEU A 142 -2.03 -25.90 -4.84
C LEU A 142 -0.84 -25.37 -4.03
N PRO A 143 -0.77 -24.04 -3.75
CA PRO A 143 0.27 -23.49 -2.89
C PRO A 143 0.17 -24.07 -1.47
N GLN A 144 1.33 -24.41 -0.89
CA GLN A 144 1.46 -25.03 0.42
C GLN A 144 0.71 -24.25 1.52
N PRO A 145 0.12 -24.94 2.52
CA PRO A 145 -0.51 -24.26 3.64
C PRO A 145 0.52 -23.44 4.41
N LEU A 146 0.27 -22.13 4.52
CA LEU A 146 1.09 -21.21 5.30
C LEU A 146 1.12 -21.65 6.76
N GLN A 147 2.32 -21.89 7.26
CA GLN A 147 2.59 -22.29 8.63
C GLN A 147 2.08 -21.23 9.61
N GLN A 148 1.28 -21.68 10.57
CA GLN A 148 0.50 -20.87 11.51
C GLN A 148 1.34 -20.03 12.50
N ASP A 149 2.68 -20.19 12.49
CA ASP A 149 3.59 -19.40 13.33
C ASP A 149 3.89 -18.00 12.74
N SER A 150 3.32 -17.68 11.57
CA SER A 150 3.50 -16.39 10.89
C SER A 150 2.57 -15.28 11.39
N PHE A 151 1.67 -15.57 12.33
CA PHE A 151 0.58 -14.66 12.75
C PHE A 151 0.96 -13.62 13.81
N LEU A 152 2.23 -13.52 14.21
CA LEU A 152 2.69 -12.27 14.83
C LEU A 152 2.84 -11.25 13.70
N PRO A 153 2.13 -10.11 13.72
CA PRO A 153 2.36 -9.07 12.76
C PRO A 153 3.80 -8.61 12.96
N GLN A 154 4.69 -8.98 12.03
CA GLN A 154 5.99 -8.36 11.95
C GLN A 154 5.72 -6.85 11.81
N PRO A 155 6.41 -5.99 12.57
CA PRO A 155 6.31 -4.56 12.35
C PRO A 155 6.67 -4.32 10.89
N LEU A 156 5.70 -3.81 10.11
CA LEU A 156 5.93 -3.43 8.73
C LEU A 156 7.20 -2.57 8.71
N PRO A 157 8.22 -2.90 7.89
CA PRO A 157 9.36 -2.04 7.77
C PRO A 157 8.83 -0.66 7.41
N LEU A 158 9.21 0.35 8.20
CA LEU A 158 8.91 1.74 7.90
C LEU A 158 9.33 1.95 6.45
N LEU A 159 8.35 2.05 5.55
CA LEU A 159 8.58 2.19 4.14
C LEU A 159 9.27 3.54 3.97
N GLN A 160 10.59 3.48 3.94
CA GLN A 160 11.44 4.63 3.74
C GLN A 160 11.09 5.17 2.36
N ASP A 161 10.53 6.38 2.37
CA ASP A 161 9.87 7.09 1.28
C ASP A 161 10.01 6.46 -0.12
N PRO A 162 8.95 5.84 -0.67
CA PRO A 162 8.98 5.21 -1.99
C PRO A 162 9.08 6.23 -3.14
N TRP A 163 9.11 7.54 -2.82
CA TRP A 163 9.11 8.65 -3.77
C TRP A 163 10.39 9.47 -3.70
N HIS A 164 11.57 8.86 -3.55
CA HIS A 164 12.83 9.59 -3.68
C HIS A 164 12.93 10.21 -5.10
N LEU A 165 12.44 11.44 -5.25
CA LEU A 165 12.32 12.23 -6.48
C LEU A 165 13.68 12.76 -6.95
N SER A 166 14.74 11.95 -6.81
CA SER A 166 16.09 12.28 -7.28
C SER A 166 16.19 12.40 -8.81
N CYS A 167 15.13 12.06 -9.55
CA CYS A 167 15.07 12.21 -11.01
C CYS A 167 14.41 13.53 -11.49
N VAL A 168 13.81 14.34 -10.62
CA VAL A 168 13.08 15.56 -11.06
C VAL A 168 13.98 16.78 -11.25
N ASN A 169 15.23 16.74 -10.78
CA ASN A 169 16.19 17.84 -10.89
C ASN A 169 17.48 17.48 -11.66
N GLN A 170 17.44 16.54 -12.61
CA GLN A 170 18.57 16.39 -13.53
C GLN A 170 18.56 17.55 -14.55
N PRO A 171 19.66 18.32 -14.69
CA PRO A 171 19.76 19.29 -15.77
C PRO A 171 19.67 18.53 -17.11
N ILE A 172 18.84 19.03 -18.02
CA ILE A 172 18.74 18.49 -19.38
C ILE A 172 20.08 18.76 -20.06
N ALA A 173 20.96 17.76 -20.10
CA ALA A 173 22.15 17.80 -20.92
C ALA A 173 21.71 17.80 -22.39
N ALA A 174 21.76 18.96 -23.04
CA ALA A 174 21.75 19.03 -24.49
C ALA A 174 23.08 18.42 -24.96
N SER A 175 23.05 17.15 -25.38
CA SER A 175 24.18 16.55 -26.09
C SER A 175 24.31 17.23 -27.44
N ALA A 176 25.46 17.87 -27.68
CA ALA A 176 25.77 18.60 -28.91
C ALA A 176 26.50 17.72 -29.95
N ASP A 177 26.47 16.40 -29.81
CA ASP A 177 27.31 15.48 -30.61
C ASP A 177 26.50 14.71 -31.66
N TYR A 178 25.72 15.42 -32.48
CA TYR A 178 25.18 14.88 -33.73
C TYR A 178 25.30 15.91 -34.87
N PHE A 179 26.54 16.34 -35.16
CA PHE A 179 26.90 16.89 -36.46
C PHE A 179 28.37 16.53 -36.74
N LEU A 180 28.56 15.37 -37.37
CA LEU A 180 29.71 14.79 -38.09
C LEU A 180 29.29 13.30 -38.19
N ASP A 181 28.83 12.75 -39.31
CA ASP A 181 29.34 12.77 -40.68
C ASP A 181 28.23 12.93 -41.74
#